data_AF-A0A9D7D6K8-F1
#
_entry.id   AF-A0A9D7D6K8-F1
#
_cell.length_a   1.000
_cell.length_b   1.000
_cell.length_c   1.000
_cell.angle_alpha   90.00
_cell.angle_beta   90.00
_cell.angle_gamma   90.00
#
_symmetry.space_group_name_H-M   'P 1'
#
loop_
_entity.id
_entity.type
_entity.pdbx_description
1 polymer ?
#
loop_
_entity_poly.entity_id
_entity_poly.type
_entity_poly.pdbx_seq_one_letter_code
_entity_poly.pdbx_strand_id
1 'polypeptide(L)'
;MSQTEAPAPSAPAPTEQRLDRYGRWLALIANIGVVLGLFALIIEIRQNAELTRVATENQLNQFMLDTELHLASPEQTAAWVKSYTAPETMTDVDIRMNEAVLVSLMLQWDTAFQMERAGLRTRGEAERLIRNTAPVYFGSRFGKAWFATQAPGWQGVPMYEIAAPIVASLDDNYMRDLYASMRPDAPHGD
;
A
#
# COMPACT_ATOMS: atom_id res chain seq x y z
N MET A 1 71.62 45.89 -27.58
CA MET A 1 70.56 45.09 -26.94
C MET A 1 69.26 45.84 -27.14
N SER A 2 68.49 45.49 -28.18
CA SER A 2 67.18 46.12 -28.43
C SER A 2 66.13 45.31 -27.67
N GLN A 3 65.51 45.94 -26.67
CA GLN A 3 64.30 45.40 -26.04
C GLN A 3 63.15 45.57 -27.03
N THR A 4 62.60 44.44 -27.50
CA THR A 4 61.33 44.42 -28.21
C THR A 4 60.23 44.57 -27.17
N GLU A 5 59.74 45.80 -27.01
CA GLU A 5 58.57 46.09 -26.18
C GLU A 5 57.34 45.50 -26.88
N ALA A 6 56.78 44.43 -26.31
CA ALA A 6 55.56 43.82 -26.81
C ALA A 6 54.39 44.83 -26.66
N PRO A 7 53.52 44.98 -27.67
CA PRO A 7 52.43 45.94 -27.59
C PRO A 7 51.49 45.55 -26.43
N ALA A 8 51.20 46.51 -25.56
CA ALA A 8 50.23 46.33 -24.48
C ALA A 8 48.88 45.87 -25.08
N PRO A 9 48.18 44.92 -24.45
CA PRO A 9 46.89 44.44 -24.95
C PRO A 9 45.92 45.61 -25.07
N SER A 10 45.45 45.86 -26.30
CA SER A 10 44.47 46.90 -26.61
C SER A 10 43.17 46.65 -25.84
N ALA A 11 42.71 47.65 -25.08
CA ALA A 11 41.45 47.58 -24.36
C ALA A 11 40.29 47.27 -25.33
N PRO A 12 39.39 46.34 -24.98
CA PRO A 12 38.31 45.91 -25.87
C PRO A 12 37.39 47.06 -26.23
N ALA A 13 36.93 47.08 -27.47
CA ALA A 13 36.10 48.17 -27.99
C ALA A 13 34.77 48.26 -27.21
N PRO A 14 34.15 49.46 -27.07
CA PRO A 14 32.92 49.65 -26.29
C PRO A 14 31.76 48.73 -26.69
N THR A 15 31.72 48.31 -27.95
CA THR A 15 30.73 47.41 -28.53
C THR A 15 30.93 45.96 -28.06
N GLU A 16 32.17 45.50 -27.91
CA GLU A 16 32.51 44.16 -27.41
C GLU A 16 32.15 44.02 -25.93
N GLN A 17 32.40 45.05 -25.12
CA GLN A 17 32.00 45.07 -23.70
C GLN A 17 30.47 44.99 -23.51
N ARG A 18 29.70 45.61 -24.40
CA ARG A 18 28.22 45.55 -24.37
C ARG A 18 27.72 44.16 -24.75
N LEU A 19 28.25 43.57 -25.83
CA LEU A 19 27.90 42.22 -26.28
C LEU A 19 28.20 41.18 -25.19
N ASP A 20 29.35 41.32 -24.51
CA ASP A 20 29.76 40.42 -23.43
C ASP A 20 28.87 40.56 -22.17
N ARG A 21 28.38 41.76 -21.89
CA ARG A 21 27.39 41.99 -20.81
C ARG A 21 26.02 41.38 -21.15
N TYR A 22 25.58 41.45 -22.41
CA TYR A 22 24.34 40.80 -22.85
C TYR A 22 24.46 39.27 -22.83
N GLY A 23 25.59 38.72 -23.28
CA GLY A 23 25.88 37.29 -23.20
C GLY A 23 25.85 36.75 -21.78
N ARG A 24 26.44 37.49 -20.81
CA ARG A 24 26.37 37.14 -19.39
C ARG A 24 24.95 37.17 -18.82
N TRP A 25 24.13 38.15 -19.22
CA TRP A 25 22.73 38.22 -18.79
C TRP A 25 21.87 37.10 -19.39
N LEU A 26 22.09 36.74 -20.66
CA LEU A 26 21.44 35.60 -21.30
C LEU A 26 21.81 34.28 -20.61
N ALA A 27 23.09 34.07 -20.30
CA ALA A 27 23.54 32.89 -19.58
C ALA A 27 22.94 32.81 -18.16
N LEU A 28 22.84 33.95 -17.47
CA LEU A 28 22.20 34.03 -16.16
C LEU A 28 20.72 33.64 -16.22
N ILE A 29 19.97 34.21 -17.18
CA ILE A 29 18.54 33.89 -17.38
C ILE A 29 18.37 32.41 -17.74
N ALA A 30 19.22 31.86 -18.61
CA ALA A 30 19.20 30.45 -18.97
C ALA A 30 19.43 29.55 -17.75
N ASN A 31 20.44 29.86 -16.92
CA ASN A 31 20.72 29.09 -15.70
C ASN A 31 19.57 29.18 -14.69
N ILE A 32 18.96 30.36 -14.52
CA ILE A 32 17.77 30.55 -13.68
C ILE A 32 16.59 29.73 -14.23
N GLY A 33 16.36 29.76 -15.54
CA GLY A 33 15.31 28.98 -16.20
C GLY A 33 15.47 27.48 -15.98
N VAL A 34 16.70 26.96 -16.05
CA VAL A 34 16.99 25.55 -15.73
C VAL A 34 16.67 25.23 -14.27
N VAL A 35 17.08 26.06 -13.33
CA VAL A 35 16.80 25.85 -11.90
C VAL A 35 15.29 25.88 -11.63
N LEU A 36 14.56 26.84 -12.21
CA LEU A 36 13.11 26.91 -12.09
C LEU A 36 12.42 25.71 -12.72
N GLY A 37 12.90 25.23 -13.88
CA GLY A 37 12.40 24.03 -14.54
C GLY A 37 12.59 22.77 -13.68
N LEU A 38 13.77 22.62 -13.05
CA LEU A 38 14.02 21.53 -12.10
C LEU A 38 13.10 21.62 -10.87
N PHE A 39 12.86 22.83 -10.36
CA PHE A 39 11.97 23.02 -9.21
C PHE A 39 10.51 22.67 -9.55
N ALA A 40 10.03 23.07 -10.73
CA ALA A 40 8.71 22.69 -11.22
C ALA A 40 8.58 21.17 -11.38
N LEU A 41 9.58 20.52 -11.98
CA LEU A 41 9.61 19.06 -12.12
C LEU A 41 9.52 18.34 -10.76
N ILE A 42 10.24 18.81 -9.74
CA ILE A 42 10.17 18.23 -8.39
C ILE A 42 8.76 18.36 -7.82
N ILE A 43 8.09 19.49 -8.02
CA ILE A 43 6.70 19.70 -7.57
C ILE A 43 5.75 18.76 -8.31
N GLU A 44 5.86 18.64 -9.64
CA GLU A 44 5.03 17.75 -10.45
C GLU A 44 5.20 16.28 -10.05
N ILE A 45 6.43 15.82 -9.81
CA ILE A 45 6.68 14.45 -9.34
C ILE A 45 6.02 14.21 -7.98
N ARG A 46 6.09 15.17 -7.05
CA ARG A 46 5.43 15.05 -5.74
C ARG A 46 3.91 15.02 -5.88
N GLN A 47 3.34 15.88 -6.71
CA GLN A 47 1.89 15.90 -6.96
C GLN A 47 1.42 14.59 -7.59
N ASN A 48 2.17 14.05 -8.56
CA ASN A 48 1.86 12.77 -9.17
C ASN A 48 1.94 11.61 -8.17
N ALA A 49 2.93 11.63 -7.27
CA ALA A 49 3.04 10.62 -6.21
C ALA A 49 1.86 10.68 -5.23
N GLU A 50 1.45 11.89 -4.82
CA GLU A 50 0.29 12.10 -3.94
C GLU A 50 -1.03 11.65 -4.60
N LEU A 51 -1.26 12.01 -5.87
CA LEU A 51 -2.43 11.56 -6.62
C LEU A 51 -2.46 10.03 -6.77
N THR A 52 -1.30 9.43 -7.06
CA THR A 52 -1.16 7.97 -7.13
C THR A 52 -1.47 7.33 -5.78
N ARG A 53 -0.95 7.87 -4.67
CA ARG A 53 -1.25 7.38 -3.32
C ARG A 53 -2.75 7.37 -3.07
N VAL A 54 -3.41 8.52 -3.28
CA VAL A 54 -4.86 8.66 -3.03
C VAL A 54 -5.68 7.72 -3.91
N ALA A 55 -5.31 7.57 -5.19
CA ALA A 55 -6.00 6.66 -6.10
C ALA A 55 -5.89 5.19 -5.63
N THR A 56 -4.68 4.74 -5.26
CA THR A 56 -4.47 3.37 -4.78
C THR A 56 -5.08 3.12 -3.40
N GLU A 57 -5.06 4.12 -2.51
CA GLU A 57 -5.77 4.06 -1.22
C GLU A 57 -7.28 3.91 -1.43
N ASN A 58 -7.86 4.71 -2.34
CA ASN A 58 -9.27 4.59 -2.69
C ASN A 58 -9.61 3.22 -3.28
N GLN A 59 -8.75 2.68 -4.14
CA GLN A 59 -8.93 1.34 -4.69
C GLN A 59 -8.93 0.27 -3.59
N LEU A 60 -7.98 0.32 -2.65
CA LEU A 60 -7.95 -0.62 -1.54
C LEU A 60 -9.21 -0.50 -0.66
N ASN A 61 -9.62 0.73 -0.35
CA ASN A 61 -10.83 0.98 0.44
C ASN A 61 -12.08 0.45 -0.26
N GLN A 62 -12.16 0.57 -1.59
CA GLN A 62 -13.26 -0.03 -2.36
C GLN A 62 -13.25 -1.56 -2.28
N PHE A 63 -12.09 -2.21 -2.40
CA PHE A 63 -12.02 -3.67 -2.21
C PHE A 63 -12.48 -4.12 -0.83
N MET A 64 -12.13 -3.36 0.22
CA MET A 64 -12.58 -3.64 1.58
C MET A 64 -14.10 -3.48 1.70
N LEU A 65 -14.66 -2.38 1.16
CA LEU A 65 -16.09 -2.11 1.18
C LEU A 65 -16.88 -3.18 0.41
N ASP A 66 -16.46 -3.54 -0.79
CA ASP A 66 -17.13 -4.54 -1.61
C ASP A 66 -17.13 -5.92 -0.93
N THR A 67 -16.02 -6.26 -0.28
CA THR A 67 -15.90 -7.51 0.50
C THR A 67 -16.86 -7.50 1.69
N GLU A 68 -16.95 -6.39 2.43
CA GLU A 68 -17.83 -6.28 3.59
C GLU A 68 -19.32 -6.28 3.19
N LEU A 69 -19.67 -5.58 2.11
CA LEU A 69 -21.03 -5.59 1.55
C LEU A 69 -21.42 -6.99 1.07
N HIS A 70 -20.50 -7.71 0.44
CA HIS A 70 -20.73 -9.11 0.08
C HIS A 70 -20.94 -9.98 1.32
N LEU A 71 -20.12 -9.81 2.35
CA LEU A 71 -20.21 -10.55 3.61
C LEU A 71 -21.56 -10.34 4.32
N ALA A 72 -22.07 -9.10 4.29
CA ALA A 72 -23.35 -8.71 4.85
C ALA A 72 -24.57 -9.22 4.08
N SER A 73 -24.38 -9.80 2.88
CA SER A 73 -25.50 -10.41 2.15
C SER A 73 -26.01 -11.65 2.89
N PRO A 74 -27.34 -11.92 2.91
CA PRO A 74 -27.90 -12.99 3.72
C PRO A 74 -27.32 -14.38 3.42
N GLU A 75 -27.09 -14.68 2.14
CA GLU A 75 -26.53 -15.96 1.71
C GLU A 75 -25.07 -16.12 2.18
N GLN A 76 -24.25 -15.09 1.96
CA GLN A 76 -22.85 -15.12 2.39
C GLN A 76 -22.73 -15.11 3.91
N THR A 77 -23.59 -14.38 4.62
CA THR A 77 -23.64 -14.41 6.09
C THR A 77 -23.97 -15.81 6.58
N ALA A 78 -24.92 -16.52 5.96
CA ALA A 78 -25.24 -17.90 6.34
C ALA A 78 -24.05 -18.85 6.13
N ALA A 79 -23.36 -18.74 4.98
CA ALA A 79 -22.13 -19.49 4.71
C ALA A 79 -21.01 -19.14 5.71
N TRP A 80 -20.86 -17.86 6.04
CA TRP A 80 -19.89 -17.36 7.02
C TRP A 80 -20.14 -17.92 8.41
N VAL A 81 -21.41 -17.93 8.85
CA VAL A 81 -21.82 -18.50 10.15
C VAL A 81 -21.45 -19.98 10.24
N LYS A 82 -21.70 -20.76 9.19
CA LYS A 82 -21.32 -22.19 9.16
C LYS A 82 -19.82 -22.38 9.32
N SER A 83 -19.00 -21.49 8.76
CA SER A 83 -17.53 -21.60 8.79
C SER A 83 -16.93 -21.72 10.21
N TYR A 84 -17.59 -21.12 11.22
CA TYR A 84 -17.16 -21.17 12.62
C TYR A 84 -18.09 -21.95 13.56
N THR A 85 -19.33 -22.25 13.14
CA THR A 85 -20.28 -23.03 13.96
C THR A 85 -20.24 -24.53 13.66
N ALA A 86 -20.24 -24.90 12.37
CA ALA A 86 -20.33 -26.28 11.91
C ALA A 86 -19.72 -26.45 10.49
N PRO A 87 -18.41 -26.19 10.30
CA PRO A 87 -17.81 -26.20 8.96
C PRO A 87 -17.81 -27.58 8.29
N GLU A 88 -17.94 -28.67 9.05
CA GLU A 88 -18.12 -30.03 8.52
C GLU A 88 -19.44 -30.23 7.75
N THR A 89 -20.39 -29.30 7.91
CA THR A 89 -21.68 -29.30 7.21
C THR A 89 -21.72 -28.36 6.02
N MET A 90 -20.62 -27.65 5.74
CA MET A 90 -20.54 -26.73 4.61
C MET A 90 -20.65 -27.49 3.29
N THR A 91 -21.48 -26.98 2.40
CA THR A 91 -21.57 -27.42 1.01
C THR A 91 -20.44 -26.81 0.17
N ASP A 92 -20.23 -27.32 -1.04
CA ASP A 92 -19.27 -26.74 -1.98
C ASP A 92 -19.57 -25.26 -2.29
N VAL A 93 -20.86 -24.88 -2.27
CA VAL A 93 -21.28 -23.49 -2.42
C VAL A 93 -20.82 -22.66 -1.21
N ASP A 94 -21.06 -23.13 0.01
CA ASP A 94 -20.60 -22.45 1.23
C ASP A 94 -19.06 -22.30 1.25
N ILE A 95 -18.35 -23.33 0.81
CA ILE A 95 -16.88 -23.34 0.69
C ILE A 95 -16.44 -22.27 -0.32
N ARG A 96 -17.01 -22.28 -1.54
CA ARG A 96 -16.63 -21.36 -2.60
C ARG A 96 -16.92 -19.89 -2.22
N MET A 97 -18.03 -19.64 -1.56
CA MET A 97 -18.44 -18.33 -1.04
C MET A 97 -17.42 -17.80 -0.02
N ASN A 98 -17.12 -18.57 1.02
CA ASN A 98 -16.13 -18.17 2.02
C ASN A 98 -14.72 -18.05 1.44
N GLU A 99 -14.32 -18.97 0.54
CA GLU A 99 -13.04 -18.86 -0.17
C GLU A 99 -12.92 -17.53 -0.95
N ALA A 100 -13.99 -17.06 -1.60
CA ALA A 100 -13.96 -15.79 -2.33
C ALA A 100 -13.55 -14.62 -1.42
N VAL A 101 -14.10 -14.58 -0.21
CA VAL A 101 -13.79 -13.57 0.81
C VAL A 101 -12.33 -13.69 1.26
N LEU A 102 -11.84 -14.90 1.53
CA LEU A 102 -10.44 -15.11 1.96
C LEU A 102 -9.43 -14.75 0.86
N VAL A 103 -9.72 -15.09 -0.40
CA VAL A 103 -8.89 -14.69 -1.55
C VAL A 103 -8.90 -13.17 -1.72
N SER A 104 -10.06 -12.52 -1.61
CA SER A 104 -10.16 -11.06 -1.66
C SER A 104 -9.28 -10.42 -0.59
N LEU A 105 -9.28 -10.95 0.63
CA LEU A 105 -8.43 -10.44 1.70
C LEU A 105 -6.93 -10.60 1.40
N MET A 106 -6.51 -11.74 0.86
CA MET A 106 -5.11 -11.95 0.46
C MET A 106 -4.68 -10.93 -0.61
N LEU A 107 -5.55 -10.59 -1.56
CA LEU A 107 -5.27 -9.55 -2.57
C LEU A 107 -5.19 -8.15 -1.96
N GLN A 108 -6.01 -7.85 -0.96
CA GLN A 108 -5.93 -6.58 -0.22
C GLN A 108 -4.61 -6.45 0.54
N TRP A 109 -4.13 -7.53 1.15
CA TRP A 109 -2.83 -7.57 1.82
C TRP A 109 -1.68 -7.38 0.83
N ASP A 110 -1.69 -8.10 -0.29
CA ASP A 110 -0.67 -7.94 -1.32
C ASP A 110 -0.64 -6.51 -1.87
N THR A 111 -1.82 -5.91 -2.12
CA THR A 111 -1.95 -4.50 -2.53
C THR A 111 -1.31 -3.56 -1.51
N ALA A 112 -1.52 -3.79 -0.21
CA ALA A 112 -0.90 -2.97 0.84
C ALA A 112 0.65 -3.06 0.82
N PHE A 113 1.22 -4.24 0.53
CA PHE A 113 2.67 -4.40 0.37
C PHE A 113 3.20 -3.88 -0.97
N GLN A 114 2.39 -3.88 -2.03
CA GLN A 114 2.74 -3.20 -3.28
C GLN A 114 2.85 -1.68 -3.05
N MET A 115 1.90 -1.09 -2.32
CA MET A 115 1.93 0.33 -1.93
C MET A 115 3.15 0.66 -1.06
N GLU A 116 3.52 -0.24 -0.16
CA GLU A 116 4.71 -0.09 0.68
C GLU A 116 6.00 -0.06 -0.15
N ARG A 117 6.17 -1.03 -1.05
CA ARG A 117 7.31 -1.07 -1.98
C ARG A 117 7.39 0.15 -2.90
N ALA A 118 6.24 0.75 -3.23
CA ALA A 118 6.17 1.98 -4.02
C ALA A 118 6.41 3.27 -3.21
N GLY A 119 6.62 3.17 -1.89
CA GLY A 119 6.79 4.32 -1.00
C GLY A 119 5.49 5.11 -0.73
N LEU A 120 4.34 4.54 -1.09
CA LEU A 120 3.02 5.16 -0.91
C LEU A 120 2.40 4.84 0.46
N ARG A 121 2.93 3.83 1.15
CA ARG A 121 2.49 3.38 2.48
C ARG A 121 3.71 2.97 3.31
N THR A 122 3.63 3.10 4.63
CA THR A 122 4.68 2.59 5.52
C THR A 122 4.54 1.09 5.76
N ARG A 123 5.65 0.42 6.07
CA ARG A 123 5.65 -0.98 6.50
C ARG A 123 4.68 -1.23 7.65
N GLY A 124 4.72 -0.38 8.68
CA GLY A 124 3.85 -0.52 9.86
C GLY A 124 2.36 -0.46 9.55
N GLU A 125 1.95 0.34 8.56
CA GLU A 125 0.55 0.40 8.11
C GLU A 125 0.12 -0.87 7.37
N ALA A 126 0.98 -1.40 6.48
CA ALA A 126 0.70 -2.65 5.78
C ALA A 126 0.57 -3.83 6.75
N GLU A 127 1.48 -3.93 7.73
CA GLU A 127 1.42 -4.99 8.74
C GLU A 127 0.22 -4.83 9.69
N ARG A 128 -0.18 -3.60 10.00
CA ARG A 128 -1.36 -3.32 10.84
C ARG A 128 -2.64 -3.82 10.18
N LEU A 129 -2.76 -3.68 8.85
CA LEU A 129 -3.89 -4.24 8.12
C LEU A 129 -4.03 -5.75 8.39
N ILE A 130 -2.94 -6.50 8.25
CA ILE A 130 -2.93 -7.94 8.55
C ILE A 130 -3.30 -8.21 10.00
N ARG A 131 -2.67 -7.51 10.95
CA ARG A 131 -2.95 -7.71 12.38
C ARG A 131 -4.41 -7.47 12.74
N ASN A 132 -5.07 -6.53 12.08
CA ASN A 132 -6.46 -6.19 12.34
C ASN A 132 -7.44 -7.16 11.67
N THR A 133 -7.12 -7.67 10.48
CA THR A 133 -8.07 -8.48 9.71
C THR A 133 -7.83 -9.98 9.88
N ALA A 134 -6.59 -10.44 10.02
CA ALA A 134 -6.28 -11.87 10.08
C ALA A 134 -7.07 -12.63 11.15
N PRO A 135 -7.24 -12.12 12.39
CA PRO A 135 -8.01 -12.82 13.41
C PRO A 135 -9.47 -13.07 13.00
N VAL A 136 -10.13 -12.06 12.44
CA VAL A 136 -11.55 -12.15 12.08
C VAL A 136 -11.76 -13.08 10.88
N TYR A 137 -10.92 -12.94 9.84
CA TYR A 137 -11.17 -13.69 8.61
C TYR A 137 -10.65 -15.13 8.65
N PHE A 138 -9.59 -15.39 9.42
CA PHE A 138 -8.99 -16.73 9.53
C PHE A 138 -9.24 -17.41 10.87
N GLY A 139 -9.95 -16.78 11.81
CA GLY A 139 -10.22 -17.36 13.13
C GLY A 139 -11.32 -18.42 13.15
N SER A 140 -11.98 -18.69 12.02
CA SER A 140 -12.88 -19.83 11.90
C SER A 140 -12.10 -21.12 11.61
N ARG A 141 -12.60 -22.26 12.08
CA ARG A 141 -12.03 -23.58 11.77
C ARG A 141 -11.83 -23.79 10.26
N PHE A 142 -12.81 -23.37 9.45
CA PHE A 142 -12.67 -23.39 7.98
C PHE A 142 -11.54 -22.46 7.50
N GLY A 143 -11.50 -21.21 7.97
CA GLY A 143 -10.49 -20.23 7.58
C GLY A 143 -9.07 -20.69 7.91
N LYS A 144 -8.85 -21.27 9.10
CA LYS A 144 -7.57 -21.89 9.49
C LYS A 144 -7.17 -23.02 8.54
N ALA A 145 -8.11 -23.94 8.24
CA ALA A 145 -7.86 -25.06 7.34
C ALA A 145 -7.55 -24.60 5.91
N TRP A 146 -8.28 -23.61 5.41
CA TRP A 146 -8.02 -23.01 4.10
C TRP A 146 -6.64 -22.35 4.08
N PHE A 147 -6.30 -21.53 5.09
CA PHE A 147 -5.00 -20.86 5.16
C PHE A 147 -3.82 -21.85 5.19
N ALA A 148 -3.95 -22.94 5.94
CA ALA A 148 -2.96 -24.01 5.96
C ALA A 148 -2.82 -24.71 4.59
N THR A 149 -3.92 -24.92 3.88
CA THR A 149 -3.94 -25.54 2.54
C THR A 149 -3.29 -24.65 1.49
N GLN A 150 -3.47 -23.33 1.59
CA GLN A 150 -2.89 -22.37 0.66
C GLN A 150 -1.41 -22.05 0.95
N ALA A 151 -0.88 -22.48 2.10
CA ALA A 151 0.49 -22.17 2.53
C ALA A 151 1.55 -22.34 1.43
N PRO A 152 1.59 -23.44 0.64
CA PRO A 152 2.62 -23.61 -0.37
C PRO A 152 2.65 -22.50 -1.44
N GLY A 153 1.51 -21.88 -1.73
CA GLY A 153 1.41 -20.79 -2.71
C GLY A 153 1.90 -19.44 -2.20
N TRP A 154 2.05 -19.27 -0.89
CA TRP A 154 2.35 -17.98 -0.25
C TRP A 154 3.58 -18.02 0.66
N GLN A 155 4.31 -19.13 0.69
CA GLN A 155 5.56 -19.20 1.44
C GLN A 155 6.58 -18.18 0.90
N GLY A 156 7.23 -17.46 1.81
CA GLY A 156 8.24 -16.46 1.49
C GLY A 156 7.70 -15.10 1.02
N VAL A 157 6.38 -14.89 0.98
CA VAL A 157 5.83 -13.54 0.82
C VAL A 157 5.63 -12.86 2.18
N PRO A 158 5.94 -11.55 2.31
CA PRO A 158 5.88 -10.85 3.60
C PRO A 158 4.54 -10.98 4.33
N MET A 159 3.44 -10.93 3.60
CA MET A 159 2.10 -11.04 4.19
C MET A 159 1.86 -12.40 4.87
N TYR A 160 2.38 -13.48 4.30
CA TYR A 160 2.23 -14.81 4.87
C TYR A 160 3.07 -14.96 6.14
N GLU A 161 4.30 -14.45 6.16
CA GLU A 161 5.19 -14.49 7.33
C GLU A 161 4.58 -13.77 8.54
N ILE A 162 3.82 -12.70 8.30
CA ILE A 162 3.13 -11.95 9.36
C ILE A 162 1.83 -12.65 9.77
N ALA A 163 1.04 -13.12 8.81
CA ALA A 163 -0.27 -13.71 9.07
C ALA A 163 -0.16 -15.09 9.71
N ALA A 164 0.76 -15.93 9.26
CA ALA A 164 0.90 -17.32 9.71
C ALA A 164 0.99 -17.49 11.24
N PRO A 165 1.87 -16.77 11.98
CA PRO A 165 1.91 -16.90 13.43
C PRO A 165 0.62 -16.39 14.11
N ILE A 166 -0.04 -15.38 13.54
CA ILE A 166 -1.32 -14.89 14.06
C ILE A 166 -2.37 -15.98 13.92
N VAL A 167 -2.57 -16.52 12.71
CA VAL A 167 -3.56 -17.57 12.43
C VAL A 167 -3.29 -18.83 13.26
N ALA A 168 -2.03 -19.22 13.43
CA ALA A 168 -1.64 -20.36 14.26
C ALA A 168 -1.97 -20.17 15.75
N SER A 169 -1.97 -18.92 16.23
CA SER A 169 -2.25 -18.60 17.65
C SER A 169 -3.73 -18.53 18.01
N LEU A 170 -4.63 -18.50 17.03
CA LEU A 170 -6.07 -18.38 17.26
C LEU A 170 -6.65 -19.71 17.77
N ASP A 171 -7.49 -19.65 18.81
CA ASP A 171 -8.30 -20.79 19.24
C ASP A 171 -9.29 -21.21 18.14
N ASP A 172 -9.61 -22.50 18.05
CA ASP A 172 -10.58 -23.00 17.06
C ASP A 172 -12.00 -22.43 17.27
N ASN A 173 -12.31 -21.94 18.47
CA ASN A 173 -13.57 -21.28 18.81
C ASN A 173 -13.47 -19.75 18.76
N TYR A 174 -12.33 -19.16 18.39
CA TYR A 174 -12.10 -17.71 18.41
C TYR A 174 -13.29 -16.90 17.85
N MET A 175 -13.74 -17.24 16.63
CA MET A 175 -14.85 -16.51 15.99
C MET A 175 -16.19 -16.68 16.71
N ARG A 176 -16.43 -17.86 17.28
CA ARG A 176 -17.63 -18.14 18.05
C ARG A 176 -17.65 -17.29 19.31
N ASP A 177 -16.54 -17.25 20.02
CA ASP A 177 -16.39 -16.51 21.27
C ASP A 177 -16.42 -14.99 21.03
N LEU A 178 -15.78 -14.53 19.94
CA LEU A 178 -15.83 -13.14 19.50
C LEU A 178 -17.27 -12.67 19.30
N TYR A 179 -18.07 -13.37 18.49
CA TYR A 179 -19.47 -12.98 18.26
C TYR A 179 -20.35 -13.18 19.49
N ALA A 180 -20.04 -14.15 20.36
CA ALA A 180 -20.72 -14.30 21.63
C ALA A 180 -20.47 -13.08 22.54
N SER A 181 -19.23 -12.57 22.60
CA SER A 181 -18.86 -11.39 23.40
C SER A 181 -19.46 -10.07 22.91
N MET A 182 -19.87 -9.99 21.65
CA MET A 182 -20.53 -8.82 21.08
C MET A 182 -22.02 -8.74 21.42
N ARG A 183 -22.59 -9.79 22.04
CA ARG A 183 -23.99 -9.78 22.45
C ARG A 183 -24.19 -8.90 23.68
N PRO A 184 -25.28 -8.13 23.77
CA PRO A 184 -25.54 -7.23 24.90
C PRO A 184 -25.54 -7.92 26.27
N ASP A 185 -25.90 -9.21 26.31
CA ASP A 185 -26.00 -10.01 27.53
C ASP A 185 -24.73 -10.85 27.80
N ALA A 186 -23.64 -10.61 27.07
CA ALA A 186 -22.40 -11.34 27.28
C ALA A 186 -21.85 -11.04 28.69
N PRO A 187 -21.48 -12.06 29.49
CA PRO A 187 -20.78 -11.81 30.74
C PRO A 187 -19.44 -11.17 30.40
N HIS A 188 -19.32 -9.86 30.65
CA HIS A 188 -18.04 -9.18 30.63
C HIS A 188 -17.25 -9.73 31.83
N GLY A 189 -16.18 -10.46 31.56
CA GLY A 189 -15.31 -10.96 32.62
C GLY A 189 -14.76 -9.79 33.42
N ASP A 190 -14.99 -9.83 34.74
CA ASP A 190 -14.36 -8.95 35.73
C ASP A 190 -12.83 -9.16 35.77
#